data_AF-A0AAW5YLM0-F1
#
_entry.id   AF-A0AAW5YLM0-F1
#
_cell.length_a   1.000
_cell.length_b   1.000
_cell.length_c   1.000
_cell.angle_alpha   90.00
_cell.angle_beta   90.00
_cell.angle_gamma   90.00
#
_symmetry.space_group_name_H-M   'P 1'
#
loop_
_entity.id
_entity.type
_entity.pdbx_description
1 polymer ?
#
loop_
_entity_poly.entity_id
_entity_poly.type
_entity_poly.pdbx_seq_one_letter_code
_entity_poly.pdbx_strand_id
1 'polypeptide(L)'
;MKYIVIKSHVSNYPNPIRLEEGDVVKMIESYAGPENWENWMFCHEEKYDRKGWVPEQIIRKDMNGTGIIIKQYTAKELNVSIGERVIALEELNGWIWCEKTGGEDGWVPKENLQKY
;
A
#
# COMPACT_ATOMS: atom_id res chain seq x y z
N MET A 1 12.57 -7.95 8.99
CA MET A 1 13.87 -7.25 9.13
C MET A 1 13.70 -6.01 10.00
N LYS A 2 14.74 -5.46 10.64
CA LYS A 2 14.60 -4.27 11.52
C LYS A 2 14.98 -2.99 10.78
N TYR A 3 14.18 -1.93 10.97
CA TYR A 3 14.40 -0.61 10.35
C TYR A 3 14.18 0.51 11.35
N ILE A 4 14.92 1.60 11.18
CA ILE A 4 14.71 2.87 11.86
C ILE A 4 14.12 3.88 10.87
N VAL A 5 13.14 4.66 11.31
CA VAL A 5 12.50 5.68 10.51
C VAL A 5 13.42 6.89 10.41
N ILE A 6 13.77 7.29 9.20
CA ILE A 6 14.65 8.44 8.91
C ILE A 6 13.88 9.65 8.36
N LYS A 7 12.60 9.46 7.97
CA LYS A 7 11.68 10.52 7.54
C LYS A 7 10.27 10.17 8.01
N SER A 8 9.57 11.13 8.61
CA SER A 8 8.20 10.91 9.10
C SER A 8 7.22 10.66 7.95
N HIS A 9 6.18 9.88 8.22
CA HIS A 9 5.07 9.62 7.30
C HIS A 9 3.76 9.68 8.09
N VAL A 10 2.77 10.38 7.53
CA VAL A 10 1.43 10.44 8.09
C VAL A 10 0.48 10.11 6.95
N SER A 11 -0.39 9.14 7.18
CA SER A 11 -1.37 8.73 6.20
C SER A 11 -2.40 9.81 5.99
N ASN A 12 -2.72 10.07 4.72
CA ASN A 12 -3.83 10.93 4.32
C ASN A 12 -5.12 10.15 4.07
N TYR A 13 -5.12 8.83 4.33
CA TYR A 13 -6.22 7.93 3.99
C TYR A 13 -6.87 7.34 5.24
N PRO A 14 -7.86 8.02 5.85
CA PRO A 14 -8.52 7.53 7.06
C PRO A 14 -9.34 6.26 6.83
N ASN A 15 -9.77 6.01 5.58
CA ASN A 15 -10.48 4.79 5.17
C ASN A 15 -9.72 4.13 4.01
N PRO A 16 -8.62 3.41 4.28
CA PRO A 16 -7.83 2.80 3.24
C PRO A 16 -8.66 1.73 2.52
N ILE A 17 -8.44 1.58 1.21
CA ILE A 17 -9.03 0.47 0.46
C ILE A 17 -8.61 -0.86 1.09
N ARG A 18 -9.57 -1.78 1.25
CA ARG A 18 -9.33 -3.16 1.71
C ARG A 18 -10.08 -4.11 0.80
N LEU A 19 -9.38 -5.08 0.26
CA LEU A 19 -9.84 -5.94 -0.81
C LEU A 19 -9.60 -7.39 -0.42
N GLU A 20 -10.57 -8.23 -0.73
CA GLU A 20 -10.48 -9.68 -0.64
C GLU A 20 -10.28 -10.29 -2.02
N GLU A 21 -9.82 -11.55 -2.05
CA GLU A 21 -9.78 -12.30 -3.31
C GLU A 21 -11.18 -12.43 -3.90
N GLY A 22 -11.31 -12.13 -5.20
CA GLY A 22 -12.57 -12.13 -5.93
C GLY A 22 -13.27 -10.76 -5.98
N ASP A 23 -12.84 -9.77 -5.19
CA ASP A 23 -13.40 -8.42 -5.27
C ASP A 23 -13.17 -7.81 -6.67
N VAL A 24 -14.15 -7.02 -7.12
CA VAL A 24 -14.07 -6.29 -8.40
C VAL A 24 -13.78 -4.82 -8.10
N VAL A 25 -12.80 -4.27 -8.81
CA VAL A 25 -12.41 -2.86 -8.70
C VAL A 25 -12.44 -2.19 -10.06
N LYS A 26 -12.79 -0.90 -10.07
CA LYS A 26 -12.58 -0.02 -11.23
C LYS A 26 -11.13 0.45 -11.23
N MET A 27 -10.43 0.28 -12.34
CA MET A 27 -9.07 0.76 -12.53
C MET A 27 -9.14 2.19 -13.08
N ILE A 28 -8.57 3.16 -12.37
CA ILE A 28 -8.66 4.58 -12.71
C ILE A 28 -7.38 5.05 -13.40
N GLU A 29 -6.23 4.87 -12.75
CA GLU A 29 -4.94 5.32 -13.28
C GLU A 29 -3.78 4.44 -12.80
N SER A 30 -2.83 4.14 -13.68
CA SER A 30 -1.54 3.58 -13.28
C SER A 30 -0.64 4.69 -12.77
N TYR A 31 0.14 4.39 -11.72
CA TYR A 31 1.11 5.34 -11.20
C TYR A 31 2.21 5.63 -12.23
N ALA A 32 2.51 6.92 -12.42
CA ALA A 32 3.56 7.41 -13.30
C ALA A 32 4.32 8.55 -12.62
N GLY A 33 5.27 8.20 -11.76
CA GLY A 33 6.12 9.15 -11.02
C GLY A 33 7.57 8.70 -10.90
N PRO A 34 8.52 9.62 -10.63
CA PRO A 34 9.94 9.33 -10.51
C PRO A 34 10.34 8.49 -9.29
N GLU A 35 9.44 8.26 -8.32
CA GLU A 35 9.72 7.64 -7.02
C GLU A 35 9.91 6.12 -7.08
N ASN A 36 9.99 5.53 -8.27
CA ASN A 36 10.06 4.08 -8.52
C ASN A 36 8.89 3.30 -7.89
N TRP A 37 7.73 3.93 -7.74
CA TRP A 37 6.47 3.28 -7.35
C TRP A 37 5.77 2.72 -8.60
N GLU A 38 6.52 2.02 -9.44
CA GLU A 38 5.95 1.34 -10.60
C GLU A 38 5.02 0.20 -10.14
N ASN A 39 4.06 -0.16 -10.99
CA ASN A 39 3.11 -1.24 -10.74
C ASN A 39 2.07 -0.95 -9.64
N TRP A 40 1.77 0.32 -9.36
CA TRP A 40 0.60 0.70 -8.59
C TRP A 40 -0.54 1.15 -9.52
N MET A 41 -1.76 0.66 -9.26
CA MET A 41 -2.99 1.08 -9.93
C MET A 41 -3.92 1.73 -8.91
N PHE A 42 -4.33 2.96 -9.17
CA PHE A 42 -5.36 3.61 -8.37
C PHE A 42 -6.71 2.99 -8.71
N CYS A 43 -7.32 2.38 -7.71
CA CYS A 43 -8.55 1.63 -7.85
C CYS A 43 -9.68 2.25 -7.04
N HIS A 44 -10.91 2.02 -7.50
CA HIS A 44 -12.12 2.30 -6.74
C HIS A 44 -12.91 1.01 -6.54
N GLU A 45 -13.15 0.69 -5.27
CA GLU A 45 -14.04 -0.37 -4.85
C GLU A 45 -15.41 0.22 -4.50
N GLU A 46 -16.44 -0.16 -5.25
CA GLU A 46 -17.74 0.50 -5.18
C GLU A 46 -18.58 0.12 -3.96
N LYS A 47 -18.43 -1.12 -3.45
CA LYS A 47 -19.32 -1.66 -2.42
C LYS A 47 -19.23 -0.88 -1.10
N TYR A 48 -18.06 -0.37 -0.74
CA TYR A 48 -17.87 0.50 0.42
C TYR A 48 -17.31 1.89 0.07
N ASP A 49 -17.34 2.26 -1.22
CA ASP A 49 -16.84 3.53 -1.75
C ASP A 49 -15.41 3.87 -1.31
N ARG A 50 -14.49 2.90 -1.40
CA ARG A 50 -13.08 3.08 -1.02
C ARG A 50 -12.20 3.22 -2.24
N LYS A 51 -11.23 4.12 -2.14
CA LYS A 51 -10.24 4.37 -3.20
C LYS A 51 -8.84 4.27 -2.64
N GLY A 52 -7.91 3.81 -3.46
CA GLY A 52 -6.53 3.69 -3.04
C GLY A 52 -5.67 2.99 -4.08
N TRP A 53 -4.37 3.03 -3.85
CA TRP A 53 -3.39 2.34 -4.66
C TRP A 53 -3.42 0.84 -4.37
N VAL A 54 -3.44 0.05 -5.44
CA VAL A 54 -3.47 -1.41 -5.39
C VAL A 54 -2.31 -1.94 -6.25
N PRO A 55 -1.57 -2.96 -5.83
CA PRO A 55 -0.48 -3.52 -6.63
C PRO A 55 -1.06 -4.12 -7.91
N GLU A 56 -0.57 -3.73 -9.08
CA GLU A 56 -1.03 -4.26 -10.36
C GLU A 56 -0.87 -5.78 -10.46
N GLN A 57 0.13 -6.34 -9.76
CA GLN A 57 0.40 -7.77 -9.72
C GLN A 57 -0.75 -8.61 -9.14
N ILE A 58 -1.62 -8.02 -8.33
CA ILE A 58 -2.77 -8.71 -7.72
C ILE A 58 -4.09 -8.41 -8.43
N ILE A 59 -4.05 -7.74 -9.57
CA ILE A 59 -5.22 -7.39 -10.36
C ILE A 59 -5.23 -8.21 -11.65
N ARG A 60 -6.19 -9.11 -11.77
CA ARG A 60 -6.51 -9.72 -13.06
C ARG A 60 -7.37 -8.75 -13.87
N LYS A 61 -6.70 -7.99 -14.74
CA LYS A 61 -7.31 -6.95 -15.59
C LYS A 61 -8.27 -7.57 -16.61
N ASP A 62 -9.40 -6.92 -16.83
CA ASP A 62 -10.27 -7.18 -17.97
C ASP A 62 -10.14 -6.08 -19.04
N MET A 63 -10.83 -6.26 -20.18
CA MET A 63 -10.80 -5.31 -21.29
C MET A 63 -11.71 -4.09 -21.09
N ASN A 64 -12.49 -4.03 -20.01
CA ASN A 64 -13.53 -3.04 -19.77
C ASN A 64 -13.13 -1.98 -18.71
N GLY A 65 -11.86 -1.95 -18.31
CA GLY A 65 -11.37 -1.02 -17.28
C GLY A 65 -11.69 -1.46 -15.84
N THR A 66 -12.11 -2.71 -15.66
CA THR A 66 -12.27 -3.33 -14.35
C THR A 66 -11.22 -4.42 -14.12
N GLY A 67 -11.04 -4.79 -12.86
CA GLY A 67 -10.09 -5.82 -12.47
C GLY A 67 -10.66 -6.69 -11.36
N ILE A 68 -10.29 -7.98 -11.37
CA ILE A 68 -10.61 -8.92 -10.30
C ILE A 68 -9.38 -9.10 -9.42
N ILE A 69 -9.54 -8.88 -8.13
CA ILE A 69 -8.48 -9.06 -7.14
C ILE A 69 -8.20 -10.54 -6.94
N ILE A 70 -6.94 -10.94 -7.01
CA ILE A 70 -6.51 -12.35 -6.88
C ILE A 70 -5.77 -12.65 -5.57
N LYS A 71 -5.58 -11.63 -4.71
CA LYS A 71 -4.96 -11.77 -3.39
C LYS A 71 -5.48 -10.66 -2.47
N GLN A 72 -5.77 -10.99 -1.22
CA GLN A 72 -6.17 -10.01 -0.20
C GLN A 72 -5.13 -8.88 -0.08
N TYR A 73 -5.61 -7.64 0.05
CA TYR A 73 -4.75 -6.45 0.14
C TYR A 73 -5.41 -5.27 0.85
N THR A 74 -4.62 -4.44 1.52
CA THR A 74 -5.06 -3.13 1.98
C THR A 74 -3.99 -2.06 1.75
N ALA A 75 -4.42 -0.85 1.37
CA ALA A 75 -3.56 0.33 1.30
C ALA A 75 -3.44 1.06 2.66
N LYS A 76 -3.58 0.33 3.77
CA LYS A 76 -3.39 0.89 5.11
C LYS A 76 -1.94 1.34 5.24
N GLU A 77 -1.73 2.63 5.43
CA GLU A 77 -0.42 3.21 5.70
C GLU A 77 -0.20 3.34 7.21
N LEU A 78 1.07 3.29 7.62
CA LEU A 78 1.45 3.39 9.02
C LEU A 78 2.04 4.78 9.31
N ASN A 79 1.42 5.50 10.24
CA ASN A 79 1.97 6.77 10.71
C ASN A 79 3.27 6.51 11.46
N VAL A 80 4.38 7.14 11.07
CA VAL A 80 5.69 6.97 11.71
C VAL A 80 6.41 8.30 11.94
N SER A 81 7.17 8.37 13.03
CA SER A 81 8.04 9.51 13.36
C SER A 81 9.51 9.14 13.25
N ILE A 82 10.36 10.11 12.91
CA ILE A 82 11.82 9.93 12.86
C ILE A 82 12.34 9.32 14.17
N GLY A 83 13.19 8.31 14.06
CA GLY A 83 13.78 7.60 15.18
C GLY A 83 12.96 6.41 15.69
N GLU A 84 11.70 6.27 15.27
CA GLU A 84 10.91 5.07 15.59
C GLU A 84 11.52 3.82 14.96
N ARG A 85 11.37 2.69 15.65
CA ARG A 85 11.82 1.38 15.19
C ARG A 85 10.64 0.55 14.75
N VAL A 86 10.76 -0.07 13.58
CA VAL A 86 9.73 -0.91 12.99
C VAL A 86 10.31 -2.25 12.52
N ILE A 87 9.45 -3.26 12.48
CA ILE A 87 9.76 -4.56 11.89
C ILE A 87 9.14 -4.59 10.49
N ALA A 88 9.98 -4.72 9.46
CA ALA A 88 9.56 -4.94 8.09
C ALA A 88 9.18 -6.40 7.86
N LEU A 89 8.00 -6.62 7.29
CA LEU A 89 7.40 -7.92 7.03
C LEU A 89 7.34 -8.24 5.52
N GLU A 90 6.96 -7.26 4.69
CA GLU A 90 6.84 -7.41 3.23
C GLU A 90 7.34 -6.13 2.55
N GLU A 91 8.01 -6.25 1.40
CA GLU A 91 8.35 -5.13 0.52
C GLU A 91 7.58 -5.28 -0.79
N LEU A 92 6.93 -4.21 -1.24
CA LEU A 92 6.12 -4.20 -2.45
C LEU A 92 6.18 -2.83 -3.12
N ASN A 93 6.63 -2.80 -4.38
CA ASN A 93 6.58 -1.62 -5.26
C ASN A 93 7.09 -0.31 -4.61
N GLY A 94 8.22 -0.38 -3.90
CA GLY A 94 8.82 0.78 -3.22
C GLY A 94 8.26 1.11 -1.83
N TRP A 95 7.35 0.29 -1.30
CA TRP A 95 6.78 0.40 0.04
C TRP A 95 7.10 -0.83 0.88
N ILE A 96 7.13 -0.66 2.20
CA ILE A 96 7.39 -1.75 3.15
C ILE A 96 6.23 -1.84 4.14
N TRP A 97 5.63 -3.02 4.27
CA TRP A 97 4.67 -3.31 5.32
C TRP A 97 5.44 -3.48 6.63
N CYS A 98 5.18 -2.57 7.55
CA CYS A 98 5.88 -2.46 8.82
C CYS A 98 4.94 -2.70 9.98
N GLU A 99 5.49 -3.18 11.09
CA GLU A 99 4.81 -3.30 12.39
C GLU A 99 5.60 -2.54 13.46
N LYS A 100 4.90 -1.73 14.27
CA LYS A 100 5.45 -1.07 15.46
C LYS A 100 5.40 -1.98 16.68
N THR A 101 6.29 -1.72 17.64
CA THR A 101 6.10 -2.16 19.03
C THR A 101 4.81 -1.54 19.58
N GLY A 102 3.74 -2.34 19.63
CA GLY A 102 2.39 -1.88 19.97
C GLY A 102 1.29 -2.54 19.12
N GLY A 103 1.67 -3.23 18.03
CA GLY A 103 0.73 -3.98 17.18
C GLY A 103 0.08 -3.14 16.08
N GLU A 104 0.53 -1.90 15.87
CA GLU A 104 0.12 -1.11 14.71
C GLU A 104 0.98 -1.48 13.49
N ASP A 105 0.32 -1.90 12.44
CA ASP A 105 0.90 -2.23 11.14
C ASP A 105 0.43 -1.32 10.00
N GLY A 106 1.20 -1.28 8.91
CA GLY A 106 0.83 -0.59 7.68
C GLY A 106 2.02 -0.34 6.75
N TRP A 107 1.74 0.14 5.54
CA TRP A 107 2.74 0.51 4.55
C TRP A 107 3.47 1.80 4.94
N VAL A 108 4.79 1.81 4.75
CA VAL A 108 5.66 2.98 4.87
C VAL A 108 6.52 3.07 3.60
N PRO A 109 6.75 4.26 3.02
CA PRO A 109 7.64 4.40 1.87
C PRO A 109 9.04 3.89 2.22
N LYS A 110 9.63 3.06 1.36
CA LYS A 110 10.95 2.48 1.61
C LYS A 110 12.04 3.53 1.83
N GLU A 111 11.95 4.67 1.14
CA GLU A 111 12.86 5.80 1.30
C GLU A 111 12.84 6.43 2.70
N ASN A 112 11.78 6.20 3.48
CA ASN A 112 11.65 6.70 4.84
C ASN A 112 12.32 5.80 5.87
N LEU A 113 12.88 4.67 5.45
CA LEU A 113 13.38 3.62 6.33
C LEU A 113 14.86 3.32 6.05
N GLN A 114 15.63 3.12 7.13
CA GLN A 114 17.01 2.66 7.06
C GLN A 114 17.18 1.37 7.86
N LYS A 115 17.80 0.35 7.22
CA LYS A 115 18.11 -0.92 7.89
C LYS A 115 19.24 -0.73 8.91
N TYR A 116 19.15 -1.41 10.04
CA TYR A 116 20.18 -1.42 11.09
C TYR A 116 20.40 -2.81 11.68
#